data_AF-A0A521CK13-F1
#
_entry.id   AF-A0A521CK13-F1
#
_cell.length_a   1.000
_cell.length_b   1.000
_cell.length_c   1.000
_cell.angle_alpha   90.00
_cell.angle_beta   90.00
_cell.angle_gamma   90.00
#
_symmetry.space_group_name_H-M   'P 1'
#
loop_
_entity.id
_entity.type
_entity.pdbx_description
1 polymer ?
#
loop_
_entity_poly.entity_id
_entity_poly.type
_entity_poly.pdbx_seq_one_letter_code
_entity_poly.pdbx_strand_id
1 'polypeptide(L)'
;MELLEREMARDMLMTERQLAQCFLQTEMGCSNQDLREGLHPMQMETKELHHRLSNTMQQKGWLQTSVAGQQEIESLILHWEQQALKQPTLGEGKQKQH
;
A
#
# COMPACT_ATOMS: atom_id res chain seq x y z
N MET A 1 6.54 -32.38 0.37
CA MET A 1 6.57 -31.41 1.48
C MET A 1 6.50 -29.98 0.99
N GLU A 2 7.31 -29.59 -0.01
CA GLU A 2 7.31 -28.22 -0.55
C GLU A 2 5.92 -27.68 -1.00
N LEU A 3 5.11 -28.54 -1.63
CA LEU A 3 3.77 -28.14 -2.10
C LEU A 3 2.83 -27.75 -0.94
N LEU A 4 2.91 -28.49 0.18
CA LEU A 4 2.16 -28.20 1.40
C LEU A 4 2.67 -26.89 2.06
N GLU A 5 3.98 -26.69 2.12
CA GLU A 5 4.57 -25.45 2.64
C GLU A 5 4.14 -24.23 1.82
N ARG A 6 4.07 -24.38 0.50
CA ARG A 6 3.62 -23.32 -0.41
C ARG A 6 2.15 -22.99 -0.21
N GLU A 7 1.30 -23.99 -0.04
CA GLU A 7 -0.13 -23.80 0.24
C GLU A 7 -0.34 -23.10 1.59
N MET A 8 0.33 -23.58 2.64
CA MET A 8 0.30 -22.94 3.95
C MET A 8 0.79 -21.49 3.91
N ALA A 9 1.89 -21.22 3.20
CA ALA A 9 2.41 -19.87 3.04
C ALA A 9 1.43 -18.96 2.28
N ARG A 10 0.72 -19.49 1.28
CA ARG A 10 -0.32 -18.75 0.54
C ARG A 10 -1.51 -18.42 1.44
N ASP A 11 -1.97 -19.37 2.24
CA ASP A 11 -3.08 -19.17 3.17
C ASP A 11 -2.73 -18.14 4.24
N MET A 12 -1.52 -18.23 4.80
CA MET A 12 -0.98 -17.22 5.71
C MET A 12 -0.94 -15.84 5.06
N LEU A 13 -0.41 -15.73 3.84
CA LEU A 13 -0.31 -14.45 3.13
C LEU A 13 -1.70 -13.80 2.91
N MET A 14 -2.69 -14.61 2.55
CA MET A 14 -4.08 -14.14 2.39
C MET A 14 -4.69 -13.69 3.73
N THR A 15 -4.41 -14.44 4.80
CA THR A 15 -4.90 -14.13 6.15
C THR A 15 -4.30 -12.83 6.66
N GLU A 16 -2.99 -12.64 6.55
CA GLU A 16 -2.30 -11.40 6.94
C GLU A 16 -2.85 -10.19 6.17
N ARG A 17 -3.12 -10.34 4.87
CA ARG A 17 -3.75 -9.28 4.06
C ARG A 17 -5.14 -8.92 4.59
N GLN A 18 -5.96 -9.92 4.90
CA GLN A 18 -7.30 -9.70 5.45
C GLN A 18 -7.25 -9.03 6.82
N LEU A 19 -6.34 -9.46 7.71
CA LEU A 19 -6.14 -8.84 9.02
C LEU A 19 -5.74 -7.38 8.90
N ALA A 20 -4.78 -7.05 8.02
CA ALA A 20 -4.34 -5.68 7.80
C ALA A 20 -5.49 -4.78 7.33
N GLN A 21 -6.34 -5.31 6.43
CA GLN A 21 -7.52 -4.60 5.96
C GLN A 21 -8.56 -4.43 7.07
N CYS A 22 -8.77 -5.44 7.91
CA CYS A 22 -9.69 -5.39 9.04
C CYS A 22 -9.25 -4.33 10.06
N PHE A 23 -7.96 -4.30 10.41
CA PHE A 23 -7.41 -3.29 11.30
C PHE A 23 -7.57 -1.88 10.72
N LEU A 24 -7.27 -1.68 9.43
CA LEU A 24 -7.49 -0.39 8.77
C LEU A 24 -8.95 0.06 8.79
N GLN A 25 -9.89 -0.84 8.45
CA GLN A 25 -11.32 -0.51 8.47
C GLN A 25 -11.81 -0.20 9.88
N THR A 26 -11.32 -0.94 10.88
CA THR A 26 -11.67 -0.71 12.29
C THR A 26 -11.08 0.61 12.78
N GLU A 27 -9.83 0.93 12.44
CA GLU A 27 -9.16 2.19 12.77
C GLU A 27 -9.91 3.39 12.17
N MET A 28 -10.32 3.31 10.90
CA MET A 28 -11.11 4.36 10.24
C MET A 28 -12.51 4.51 10.83
N GLY A 29 -13.15 3.41 11.22
CA GLY A 29 -14.49 3.39 11.80
C GLY A 29 -14.54 3.73 13.29
N CYS A 30 -13.41 3.71 13.99
CA CYS A 30 -13.35 3.91 15.42
C CYS A 30 -13.28 5.39 15.79
N SER A 31 -14.23 5.86 16.60
CA SER A 31 -14.21 7.22 17.15
C SER A 31 -13.38 7.34 18.43
N ASN A 32 -13.05 6.22 19.09
CA ASN A 32 -12.24 6.20 20.30
C ASN A 32 -10.76 6.30 19.93
N GLN A 33 -10.08 7.32 20.49
CA GLN A 33 -8.67 7.58 20.18
C GLN A 33 -7.73 6.51 20.74
N ASP A 34 -7.90 6.11 22.01
CA ASP A 34 -7.07 5.09 22.65
C ASP A 34 -7.15 3.74 21.91
N LEU A 35 -8.33 3.38 21.41
CA LEU A 35 -8.51 2.17 20.62
C LEU A 35 -7.81 2.27 19.26
N ARG A 36 -7.84 3.44 18.60
CA ARG A 36 -7.07 3.65 17.36
C ARG A 36 -5.58 3.57 17.60
N GLU A 37 -5.08 4.19 18.67
CA GLU A 37 -3.68 4.13 19.06
C GLU A 37 -3.23 2.71 19.39
N GLY A 38 -4.12 1.87 19.94
CA GLY A 38 -3.84 0.44 20.15
C GLY A 38 -3.90 -0.41 18.87
N LEU A 39 -4.79 -0.09 17.92
CA LEU A 39 -4.94 -0.83 16.67
C LEU A 39 -3.82 -0.52 15.66
N HIS A 40 -3.25 0.68 15.71
CA HIS A 40 -2.23 1.13 14.77
C HIS A 40 -0.96 0.27 14.80
N PRO A 41 -0.35 -0.05 15.97
CA PRO A 41 0.76 -0.99 16.06
C PRO A 41 0.43 -2.37 15.49
N MET A 42 -0.75 -2.91 15.81
CA MET A 42 -1.17 -4.23 15.30
C MET A 42 -1.25 -4.24 13.77
N GLN A 43 -1.80 -3.16 13.18
CA GLN A 43 -1.83 -3.00 11.72
C GLN A 43 -0.42 -2.96 11.12
N MET A 44 0.52 -2.27 11.76
CA MET A 44 1.90 -2.16 11.29
C MET A 44 2.64 -3.50 11.37
N GLU A 45 2.45 -4.24 12.47
CA GLU A 45 3.03 -5.57 12.64
C GLU A 45 2.52 -6.56 11.58
N THR A 46 1.21 -6.60 11.34
CA THR A 46 0.60 -7.44 10.30
C THR A 46 1.11 -7.07 8.90
N LYS A 47 1.30 -5.79 8.60
CA LYS A 47 1.88 -5.34 7.31
C LYS A 47 3.33 -5.80 7.15
N GLU A 48 4.14 -5.72 8.21
CA GLU A 48 5.53 -6.20 8.19
C GLU A 48 5.59 -7.71 8.01
N LEU A 49 4.74 -8.47 8.69
CA LEU A 49 4.65 -9.93 8.53
C LEU A 49 4.25 -10.31 7.10
N HIS A 50 3.23 -9.66 6.54
CA HIS A 50 2.83 -9.84 5.15
C HIS A 50 4.00 -9.56 4.19
N HIS A 51 4.75 -8.47 4.40
CA HIS A 51 5.88 -8.11 3.55
C HIS A 51 6.99 -9.16 3.61
N ARG A 52 7.40 -9.59 4.81
CA ARG A 52 8.40 -10.63 5.02
C ARG A 52 8.01 -11.96 4.38
N LEU A 53 6.75 -12.37 4.55
CA LEU A 53 6.22 -13.60 3.97
C LEU A 53 6.19 -13.53 2.45
N SER A 54 5.68 -12.42 1.89
CA SER A 54 5.69 -12.16 0.44
C SER A 54 7.10 -12.25 -0.15
N ASN A 55 8.07 -11.57 0.46
CA ASN A 55 9.46 -11.58 0.00
C ASN A 55 10.06 -12.99 0.04
N THR A 56 9.78 -13.74 1.11
CA THR A 56 10.23 -15.13 1.25
C THR A 56 9.62 -16.02 0.16
N MET A 57 8.32 -15.90 -0.09
CA MET A 57 7.63 -16.63 -1.15
C MET A 57 8.13 -16.25 -2.55
N GLN A 58 8.50 -14.98 -2.77
CA GLN A 58 9.08 -14.52 -4.03
C GLN A 58 10.50 -15.06 -4.23
N GLN A 59 11.35 -15.05 -3.20
CA GLN A 59 12.69 -15.63 -3.25
C GLN A 59 12.67 -17.14 -3.54
N LYS A 60 11.65 -17.84 -3.05
CA LYS A 60 11.40 -19.26 -3.36
C LYS A 60 10.72 -19.49 -4.71
N GLY A 61 10.36 -18.44 -5.45
CA GLY A 61 9.69 -18.55 -6.76
C GLY A 61 8.22 -18.99 -6.68
N TRP A 62 7.62 -18.97 -5.49
CA TRP A 62 6.24 -19.42 -5.25
C TRP A 62 5.19 -18.35 -5.57
N LEU A 63 5.62 -17.08 -5.54
CA LEU A 63 4.81 -15.92 -5.86
C LEU A 63 5.38 -15.26 -7.13
N GLN A 64 4.59 -15.19 -8.20
CA GLN A 64 4.88 -14.28 -9.30
C GLN A 64 4.17 -12.96 -9.03
N THR A 65 4.94 -11.96 -8.61
CA THR A 65 4.49 -10.57 -8.72
C THR A 65 4.61 -10.19 -10.18
N SER A 66 3.51 -9.79 -10.82
CA SER A 66 3.58 -9.11 -12.11
C SER A 66 4.48 -7.90 -11.91
N VAL A 67 5.68 -7.93 -12.52
CA VAL A 67 6.50 -6.72 -12.61
C VAL A 67 5.67 -5.77 -13.45
N ALA A 68 5.30 -4.61 -12.90
CA ALA A 68 4.62 -3.57 -13.66
C ALA A 68 5.39 -3.39 -14.97
N GLY A 69 4.69 -3.56 -16.10
CA GLY A 69 5.34 -3.47 -17.40
C GLY A 69 6.03 -2.12 -17.49
N GLN A 70 7.20 -2.04 -18.12
CA GLN A 70 7.94 -0.79 -18.24
C GLN A 70 7.06 0.35 -18.81
N GLN A 71 6.09 0.01 -19.66
CA GLN A 71 5.06 0.91 -20.17
C GLN A 71 4.10 1.47 -19.10
N GLU A 72 3.71 0.68 -18.09
CA GLU A 72 2.85 1.15 -17.00
C GLU A 72 3.59 2.15 -16.10
N ILE A 73 4.88 1.91 -15.87
CA ILE A 73 5.77 2.82 -15.13
C ILE A 73 5.95 4.13 -15.90
N GLU A 74 6.29 4.05 -17.19
CA GLU A 74 6.45 5.22 -18.06
C GLU A 74 5.15 6.03 -18.18
N SER A 75 4.00 5.37 -18.26
CA SER A 75 2.70 6.03 -18.30
C SER A 75 2.37 6.75 -16.99
N LEU A 76 2.72 6.15 -15.85
CA LEU A 76 2.57 6.78 -14.53
C LEU A 76 3.48 8.01 -14.39
N ILE A 77 4.74 7.93 -14.83
CA ILE A 77 5.67 9.07 -14.83
C ILE A 77 5.10 10.21 -15.67
N LEU A 78 4.69 9.93 -16.92
CA LEU A 78 4.10 10.92 -17.81
C LEU A 78 2.83 11.56 -17.24
N HIS A 79 1.98 10.76 -16.57
CA HIS A 79 0.79 11.28 -15.92
C HIS A 79 1.15 12.28 -14.82
N TRP A 80 2.10 11.96 -13.95
CA TRP A 80 2.51 12.84 -12.84
C TRP A 80 3.20 14.11 -13.35
N GLU A 81 4.04 14.01 -14.38
CA GLU A 81 4.66 15.17 -15.04
C GLU A 81 3.62 16.13 -15.63
N GLN A 82 2.61 15.59 -16.32
CA GLN A 82 1.52 16.39 -16.88
C GLN A 82 0.64 17.02 -15.79
N GLN A 83 0.45 16.33 -14.67
CA GLN A 83 -0.33 16.85 -13.55
C GLN A 83 0.42 17.97 -12.81
N ALA A 84 1.75 17.88 -12.68
CA ALA A 84 2.58 18.94 -12.14
C ALA A 84 2.55 20.21 -13.02
N LEU A 85 2.51 20.04 -14.35
CA LEU A 85 2.38 21.15 -15.31
C LEU A 85 0.99 21.81 -15.33
N LYS A 86 -0.05 21.12 -14.83
CA LYS A 86 -1.43 21.60 -14.81
C LYS A 86 -1.82 22.32 -13.52
N GLN A 87 -0.92 22.46 -12.53
CA GLN A 87 -1.18 23.37 -11.41
C GLN A 87 -0.93 24.80 -11.87
N PRO A 88 -1.97 25.65 -12.02
CA PRO A 88 -1.73 27.08 -12.13
C PRO A 88 -1.20 27.51 -10.77
N THR A 89 -0.06 28.17 -10.76
CA THR A 89 0.43 28.92 -9.61
C THR A 89 -0.70 29.81 -9.08
N LEU A 90 -1.31 29.42 -7.96
CA LEU A 90 -2.12 30.30 -7.11
C LEU A 90 -1.15 31.33 -6.50
N GLY A 91 -0.80 32.34 -7.28
CA GLY A 91 0.34 33.19 -6.94
C GLY A 91 0.55 34.44 -7.79
N GLU A 92 -0.47 34.99 -8.45
CA GLU A 92 -0.40 36.35 -9.00
C GLU A 92 -1.64 37.17 -8.61
N GLY A 93 -1.83 37.32 -7.31
CA GLY A 93 -2.75 38.29 -6.74
C GLY A 93 -2.00 39.49 -6.17
N LYS A 94 -1.42 40.36 -7.02
CA LYS A 94 -1.09 41.74 -6.64
C LYS A 94 -1.23 42.74 -7.80
N GLN A 95 -2.13 43.73 -7.57
CA GLN A 95 -2.06 45.16 -7.96
C GLN A 95 -2.30 45.50 -9.45
N LYS A 96 -3.09 46.50 -9.89
CA LYS A 96 -3.76 47.74 -9.39
C LYS A 96 -4.90 48.06 -10.41
N GLN A 97 -5.92 48.89 -10.18
CA GLN A 97 -5.86 50.37 -10.16
C GLN A 97 -7.21 50.97 -9.71
N HIS A 98 -7.11 51.94 -8.81
CA HIS A 98 -8.00 53.09 -8.67
C HIS A 98 -7.57 54.17 -9.67
#